data_AF-A0A150A9R8-F1
#
_entry.id   AF-A0A150A9R8-F1
#
_cell.length_a   1.000
_cell.length_b   1.000
_cell.length_c   1.000
_cell.angle_alpha   90.00
_cell.angle_beta   90.00
_cell.angle_gamma   90.00
#
_symmetry.space_group_name_H-M   'P 1'
#
loop_
_entity.id
_entity.type
_entity.pdbx_description
1 polymer ?
#
loop_
_entity_poly.entity_id
_entity_poly.type
_entity_poly.pdbx_seq_one_letter_code
_entity_poly.pdbx_strand_id
1 'polypeptide(L)'
;MLYYNVLADHHKLHSTFYTNHDMMINKLFLFSIIYLLFGNSYPIEIKHPISVNHPGISVDDKVEALLVEVQNDQHVPLHYYINVLSVACGDQHCKIDTITIQWDCFGRFEQLILPQGVTLEKNEGVLFSDHDYQKLDRILKMKPSPLEDLLPSEIVKDSGGDGVDGTSGATVSIHKNAYVEGAVWTCYTLWHWVNGEAVDYIKNTTGERLTIDQLLAYLKEEHSVFALEQLVRKKEYDALTVNTMMEVMIESPELIDEVIEYFEKGPASIYTYAMLQLHQQLPVFQRVICLQSLLQKNVILTEEQQLILALKLDDFVYQEVDLYLKLLEQQKQVSSTTKNHLFKLLRNDHFIIARRVYWYLNERPLTEKERAIINDFEGKYSEDL
;
A
#
# COMPACT_ATOMS: atom_id res chain seq x y z
N MET A 1 -16.70 0.12 70.39
CA MET A 1 -16.86 -1.30 70.75
C MET A 1 -15.85 -2.05 69.89
N LEU A 2 -14.63 -2.35 70.37
CA LEU A 2 -14.23 -3.35 71.39
C LEU A 2 -14.49 -4.79 70.86
N TYR A 3 -13.57 -5.76 70.86
CA TYR A 3 -12.14 -5.87 71.27
C TYR A 3 -11.48 -7.05 70.47
N TYR A 4 -10.15 -7.24 70.34
CA TYR A 4 -9.24 -8.09 71.18
C TYR A 4 -9.87 -9.40 71.74
N ASN A 5 -9.17 -10.53 72.03
CA ASN A 5 -7.74 -10.94 72.11
C ASN A 5 -7.69 -12.51 72.15
N VAL A 6 -6.61 -13.30 72.20
CA VAL A 6 -5.11 -13.22 72.11
C VAL A 6 -4.57 -14.67 71.86
N LEU A 7 -3.27 -14.86 71.52
CA LEU A 7 -2.32 -15.96 71.94
C LEU A 7 -1.10 -15.91 70.97
N ALA A 8 0.19 -15.69 71.33
CA ALA A 8 1.04 -16.04 72.49
C ALA A 8 1.56 -17.51 72.45
N ASP A 9 2.83 -17.84 72.74
CA ASP A 9 4.01 -17.06 73.19
C ASP A 9 5.33 -17.83 72.86
N HIS A 10 6.49 -17.25 73.23
CA HIS A 10 7.84 -17.83 73.35
C HIS A 10 8.62 -18.11 72.03
N HIS A 11 9.96 -18.14 72.01
CA HIS A 11 10.97 -18.11 73.10
C HIS A 11 12.10 -17.07 72.84
N LYS A 12 13.05 -16.93 73.78
CA LYS A 12 13.96 -15.76 73.93
C LYS A 12 15.45 -16.16 74.02
N LEU A 13 16.35 -15.18 73.70
CA LEU A 13 17.76 -14.97 74.16
C LEU A 13 18.94 -15.20 73.17
N HIS A 14 19.77 -14.15 73.01
CA HIS A 14 21.25 -14.11 72.76
C HIS A 14 21.87 -14.77 71.50
N SER A 15 23.00 -14.31 70.91
CA SER A 15 23.88 -13.15 71.19
C SER A 15 24.79 -12.75 70.00
N THR A 16 25.32 -11.52 70.05
CA THR A 16 26.64 -11.04 69.53
C THR A 16 27.04 -11.16 68.05
N PHE A 17 27.21 -9.99 67.41
CA PHE A 17 28.38 -9.57 66.61
C PHE A 17 29.16 -10.61 65.78
N TYR A 18 29.11 -10.49 64.44
CA TYR A 18 30.31 -10.60 63.58
C TYR A 18 30.20 -9.73 62.30
N THR A 19 31.16 -8.81 62.14
CA THR A 19 31.68 -8.15 60.92
C THR A 19 30.79 -7.93 59.67
N ASN A 20 30.38 -6.68 59.43
CA ASN A 20 29.90 -6.18 58.13
C ASN A 20 31.05 -5.99 57.11
N HIS A 21 31.58 -7.06 56.50
CA HIS A 21 32.61 -6.89 55.44
C HIS A 21 32.42 -7.71 54.16
N ASP A 22 31.85 -8.92 54.21
CA ASP A 22 31.71 -9.78 53.02
C ASP A 22 30.55 -9.35 52.08
N MET A 23 29.55 -8.63 52.60
CA MET A 23 28.33 -8.33 51.85
C MET A 23 28.50 -7.26 50.74
N MET A 24 29.67 -6.63 50.63
CA MET A 24 29.94 -5.59 49.62
C MET A 24 30.63 -6.14 48.37
N ILE A 25 31.49 -7.16 48.49
CA ILE A 25 32.24 -7.74 47.36
C ILE A 25 31.29 -8.50 46.41
N ASN A 26 30.35 -9.28 46.97
CA ASN A 26 29.40 -10.05 46.16
C ASN A 26 28.42 -9.20 45.33
N LYS A 27 28.14 -7.95 45.72
CA LYS A 27 27.26 -7.06 44.95
C LYS A 27 27.93 -6.43 43.72
N LEU A 28 29.24 -6.20 43.77
CA LEU A 28 30.01 -5.71 42.62
C LEU A 28 30.18 -6.79 41.55
N PHE A 29 30.37 -8.05 41.94
CA PHE A 29 30.44 -9.16 40.99
C PHE A 29 29.11 -9.43 40.28
N LEU A 30 27.98 -9.39 40.99
CA LEU A 30 26.65 -9.59 40.40
C LEU A 30 26.27 -8.48 39.40
N PHE A 31 26.61 -7.22 39.66
CA PHE A 31 26.37 -6.14 38.69
C PHE A 31 27.26 -6.26 37.44
N SER A 32 28.51 -6.71 37.59
CA SER A 32 29.41 -6.99 36.45
C SER A 32 28.86 -8.09 35.52
N ILE A 33 28.32 -9.17 36.09
CA ILE A 33 27.75 -10.28 35.32
C ILE A 33 26.47 -9.87 34.58
N ILE A 34 25.62 -9.01 35.16
CA ILE A 34 24.43 -8.50 34.48
C ILE A 34 24.82 -7.60 33.29
N TYR A 35 25.85 -6.77 33.43
CA TYR A 35 26.38 -5.95 32.32
C TYR A 35 27.08 -6.77 31.22
N LEU A 36 27.44 -8.03 31.49
CA LEU A 36 27.97 -8.98 30.50
C LEU A 36 26.90 -9.82 29.80
N LEU A 37 25.66 -9.84 30.32
CA LEU A 37 24.52 -10.53 29.69
C LEU A 37 23.75 -9.63 28.72
N PHE A 38 23.76 -8.31 28.94
CA PHE A 38 23.38 -7.32 27.94
C PHE A 38 24.61 -6.89 27.14
N GLY A 39 25.15 -7.82 26.35
CA GLY A 39 26.15 -7.46 25.34
C GLY A 39 25.55 -6.44 24.37
N ASN A 40 26.27 -5.33 24.12
CA ASN A 40 25.89 -4.38 23.09
C ASN A 40 25.98 -5.07 21.71
N SER A 41 24.86 -5.61 21.22
CA SER A 41 24.70 -6.05 19.84
C SER A 41 24.72 -4.83 18.94
N TYR A 42 25.92 -4.49 18.46
CA TYR A 42 26.06 -3.50 17.39
C TYR A 42 25.21 -3.96 16.20
N PRO A 43 24.35 -3.09 15.65
CA PRO A 43 23.47 -3.46 14.56
C PRO A 43 24.29 -3.87 13.33
N ILE A 44 23.79 -4.85 12.57
CA ILE A 44 24.51 -5.41 11.42
C ILE A 44 24.18 -4.55 10.20
N GLU A 45 25.18 -3.83 9.68
CA GLU A 45 25.10 -3.14 8.38
C GLU A 45 25.30 -4.13 7.22
N ILE A 46 24.32 -4.23 6.32
CA ILE A 46 24.43 -4.91 5.04
C ILE A 46 24.38 -3.86 3.92
N LYS A 47 25.30 -3.97 2.95
CA LYS A 47 25.55 -2.95 1.94
C LYS A 47 25.05 -3.42 0.58
N HIS A 48 24.07 -2.70 0.05
CA HIS A 48 23.38 -2.97 -1.21
C HIS A 48 23.72 -1.89 -2.23
N PRO A 49 24.58 -2.16 -3.22
CA PRO A 49 24.75 -1.28 -4.38
C PRO A 49 23.45 -1.26 -5.19
N ILE A 50 22.91 -0.06 -5.43
CA ILE A 50 21.67 0.15 -6.17
C ILE A 50 21.89 1.12 -7.34
N SER A 51 21.13 0.93 -8.41
CA SER A 51 21.25 1.68 -9.66
C SER A 51 19.87 2.24 -10.04
N VAL A 52 19.61 3.50 -9.68
CA VAL A 52 18.25 4.08 -9.70
C VAL A 52 18.07 5.12 -10.81
N ASN A 53 16.89 5.16 -11.41
CA ASN A 53 16.47 6.28 -12.25
C ASN A 53 16.15 7.47 -11.33
N HIS A 54 16.85 8.60 -11.49
CA HIS A 54 16.75 9.72 -10.57
C HIS A 54 16.79 11.09 -11.30
N PRO A 55 15.64 11.64 -11.72
CA PRO A 55 15.57 12.77 -12.66
C PRO A 55 16.14 14.09 -12.09
N GLY A 56 16.21 14.25 -10.77
CA GLY A 56 16.89 15.37 -10.10
C GLY A 56 18.42 15.28 -10.05
N ILE A 57 19.03 14.32 -10.75
CA ILE A 57 20.49 14.13 -10.88
C ILE A 57 20.87 13.80 -12.33
N SER A 58 20.20 12.84 -12.97
CA SER A 58 20.34 12.55 -14.39
C SER A 58 19.01 12.07 -14.99
N VAL A 59 18.78 12.42 -16.26
CA VAL A 59 17.56 12.07 -17.00
C VAL A 59 17.79 10.86 -17.90
N ASP A 60 19.00 10.73 -18.45
CA ASP A 60 19.36 9.69 -19.43
C ASP A 60 20.11 8.50 -18.80
N ASP A 61 20.83 8.73 -17.69
CA ASP A 61 21.66 7.72 -17.01
C ASP A 61 21.10 7.34 -15.62
N LYS A 62 21.30 6.09 -15.21
CA LYS A 62 21.05 5.65 -13.84
C LYS A 62 22.11 6.17 -12.87
N VAL A 63 21.68 6.46 -11.64
CA VAL A 63 22.53 6.91 -10.54
C VAL A 63 22.89 5.72 -9.65
N GLU A 64 24.18 5.42 -9.59
CA GLU A 64 24.74 4.42 -8.65
C GLU A 64 24.80 4.99 -7.24
N ALA A 65 24.29 4.24 -6.25
CA ALA A 65 24.36 4.61 -4.85
C ALA A 65 24.46 3.37 -3.93
N LEU A 66 24.76 3.61 -2.65
CA LEU A 66 24.97 2.55 -1.66
C LEU A 66 23.89 2.62 -0.57
N LEU A 67 22.83 1.85 -0.77
CA LEU A 67 21.80 1.64 0.24
C LEU A 67 22.37 0.75 1.35
N VAL A 68 22.18 1.13 2.60
CA VAL A 68 22.60 0.34 3.77
C VAL A 68 21.36 -0.13 4.51
N GLU A 69 21.25 -1.44 4.65
CA GLU A 69 20.28 -2.10 5.51
C GLU A 69 20.87 -2.23 6.92
N VAL A 70 20.09 -1.89 7.94
CA VAL A 70 20.51 -1.99 9.35
C VAL A 70 19.65 -3.03 10.05
N GLN A 71 20.27 -4.11 10.52
CA GLN A 71 19.57 -5.26 11.11
C GLN A 71 19.76 -5.40 12.62
N ASN A 72 18.83 -6.12 13.27
CA ASN A 72 19.04 -6.67 14.61
C ASN A 72 19.90 -7.95 14.59
N ASP A 73 20.16 -8.49 15.77
CA ASP A 73 20.87 -9.77 16.01
C ASP A 73 20.14 -11.00 15.43
N GLN A 74 18.84 -10.89 15.18
CA GLN A 74 18.01 -11.91 14.53
C GLN A 74 17.99 -11.79 13.00
N HIS A 75 18.80 -10.90 12.40
CA HIS A 75 18.88 -10.62 10.97
C HIS A 75 17.56 -10.11 10.35
N VAL A 76 16.70 -9.49 11.17
CA VAL A 76 15.49 -8.78 10.75
C VAL A 76 15.88 -7.32 10.43
N PRO A 77 15.45 -6.74 9.29
CA PRO A 77 15.69 -5.34 8.98
C PRO A 77 14.97 -4.44 9.99
N LEU A 78 15.66 -3.42 10.50
CA LEU A 78 15.09 -2.39 11.38
C LEU A 78 14.77 -1.13 10.57
N HIS A 79 15.76 -0.62 9.86
CA HIS A 79 15.67 0.56 9.01
C HIS A 79 16.71 0.47 7.89
N TYR A 80 16.57 1.36 6.90
CA TYR A 80 17.49 1.52 5.80
C TYR A 80 17.95 2.97 5.73
N TYR A 81 19.17 3.21 5.26
CA TYR A 81 19.64 4.55 4.98
C TYR A 81 20.51 4.64 3.72
N ILE A 82 20.61 5.85 3.16
CA ILE A 82 21.50 6.17 2.06
C ILE A 82 22.19 7.50 2.32
N ASN A 83 23.45 7.62 1.88
CA ASN A 83 24.21 8.87 1.93
C ASN A 83 24.22 9.50 0.54
N VAL A 84 23.67 10.70 0.43
CA VAL A 84 23.51 11.44 -0.83
C VAL A 84 24.05 12.85 -0.71
N LEU A 85 24.30 13.49 -1.84
CA LEU A 85 24.71 14.90 -1.87
C LEU A 85 23.48 15.81 -1.68
N SER A 86 23.61 16.83 -0.83
CA SER A 86 22.69 17.97 -0.82
C SER A 86 22.92 18.77 -2.11
N VAL A 87 22.13 18.48 -3.14
CA VAL A 87 22.28 19.14 -4.45
C VAL A 87 22.25 20.66 -4.33
N ALA A 88 23.15 21.30 -5.07
CA ALA A 88 23.18 22.74 -5.19
C ALA A 88 21.90 23.29 -5.84
N CYS A 89 21.64 24.56 -5.59
CA CYS A 89 20.84 25.40 -6.48
C CYS A 89 21.39 25.34 -7.93
N GLY A 90 20.51 25.47 -8.92
CA GLY A 90 20.80 25.18 -10.34
C GLY A 90 21.86 26.06 -11.01
N ASP A 91 22.27 27.13 -10.32
CA ASP A 91 23.31 28.10 -10.65
C ASP A 91 24.68 27.77 -10.01
N GLN A 92 24.81 26.63 -9.31
CA GLN A 92 26.04 26.09 -8.71
C GLN A 92 26.67 26.91 -7.57
N HIS A 93 25.99 27.92 -7.02
CA HIS A 93 26.52 28.74 -5.92
C HIS A 93 26.40 28.10 -4.53
N CYS A 94 25.45 27.17 -4.33
CA CYS A 94 25.18 26.54 -3.04
C CYS A 94 26.25 25.51 -2.65
N LYS A 95 26.56 25.44 -1.35
CA LYS A 95 27.45 24.44 -0.76
C LYS A 95 26.84 23.03 -0.84
N ILE A 96 27.62 22.09 -1.38
CA ILE A 96 27.26 20.67 -1.45
C ILE A 96 27.93 19.92 -0.30
N ASP A 97 27.13 19.34 0.58
CA ASP A 97 27.55 18.42 1.65
C ASP A 97 26.95 17.02 1.42
N THR A 98 27.43 16.01 2.15
CA THR A 98 26.78 14.70 2.24
C THR A 98 25.76 14.72 3.37
N ILE A 99 24.54 14.26 3.10
CA ILE A 99 23.45 14.09 4.08
C ILE A 99 22.91 12.66 4.01
N THR A 100 22.27 12.19 5.09
CA THR A 100 21.72 10.84 5.18
C THR A 100 20.19 10.89 5.12
N ILE A 101 19.59 10.08 4.25
CA ILE A 101 18.15 9.82 4.20
C ILE A 101 17.90 8.47 4.88
N GLN A 102 16.87 8.37 5.73
CA GLN A 102 16.51 7.16 6.45
C GLN A 102 15.02 6.78 6.26
N TRP A 103 14.76 5.48 6.14
CA TRP A 103 13.42 4.87 6.05
C TRP A 103 13.29 3.70 7.02
N ASP A 104 12.05 3.38 7.42
CA ASP A 104 11.75 2.11 8.09
C ASP A 104 11.96 0.90 7.16
N CYS A 105 11.86 -0.31 7.71
CA CYS A 105 12.04 -1.54 6.93
C CYS A 105 11.01 -1.75 5.80
N PHE A 106 9.90 -1.01 5.79
CA PHE A 106 8.88 -1.05 4.73
C PHE A 106 9.08 0.04 3.65
N GLY A 107 10.14 0.85 3.76
CA GLY A 107 10.45 1.92 2.81
C GLY A 107 9.64 3.20 3.04
N ARG A 108 9.11 3.42 4.26
CA ARG A 108 8.46 4.67 4.63
C ARG A 108 9.48 5.63 5.25
N PHE A 109 9.49 6.86 4.79
CA PHE A 109 10.49 7.86 5.17
C PHE A 109 10.36 8.30 6.63
N GLU A 110 11.45 8.17 7.38
CA GLU A 110 11.50 8.56 8.79
C GLU A 110 12.05 9.99 8.93
N GLN A 111 13.28 10.22 8.45
CA GLN A 111 14.04 11.45 8.72
C GLN A 111 15.17 11.73 7.71
N LEU A 112 15.55 13.01 7.66
CA LEU A 112 16.75 13.51 7.00
C LEU A 112 17.77 13.91 8.07
N ILE A 113 18.98 13.36 8.03
CA ILE A 113 20.05 13.61 9.01
C ILE A 113 21.17 14.43 8.35
N LEU A 114 21.51 15.56 8.97
CA LEU A 114 22.62 16.41 8.57
C LEU A 114 23.84 16.14 9.48
N PRO A 115 25.07 16.08 8.95
CA PRO A 115 26.27 16.03 9.77
C PRO A 115 26.42 17.26 10.68
N GLN A 116 27.16 17.14 11.79
CA GLN A 116 27.37 18.23 12.72
C GLN A 116 28.05 19.43 12.03
N GLY A 117 27.36 20.58 11.97
CA GLY A 117 27.85 21.80 11.33
C GLY A 117 27.50 21.93 9.84
N VAL A 118 26.73 21.00 9.29
CA VAL A 118 26.12 21.11 7.94
C VAL A 118 24.72 21.72 8.06
N THR A 119 24.39 22.60 7.12
CA THR A 119 23.09 23.26 6.98
C THR A 119 22.78 23.38 5.49
N LEU A 120 21.56 23.05 5.06
CA LEU A 120 21.12 23.24 3.68
C LEU A 120 21.05 24.74 3.31
N GLU A 121 21.29 25.04 2.05
CA GLU A 121 21.22 26.37 1.46
C GLU A 121 20.10 26.46 0.42
N LYS A 122 19.41 27.60 0.39
CA LYS A 122 18.58 28.06 -0.73
C LYS A 122 19.46 28.82 -1.73
N ASN A 123 18.90 29.17 -2.89
CA ASN A 123 19.46 30.12 -3.86
C ASN A 123 20.13 31.32 -3.16
N GLU A 124 21.18 31.86 -3.77
CA GLU A 124 22.03 32.93 -3.20
C GLU A 124 22.74 32.56 -1.88
N GLY A 125 22.83 31.26 -1.53
CA GLY A 125 23.51 30.76 -0.33
C GLY A 125 22.74 31.01 0.97
N VAL A 126 21.42 31.27 0.89
CA VAL A 126 20.61 31.62 2.07
C VAL A 126 20.29 30.35 2.86
N LEU A 127 20.85 30.22 4.06
CA LEU A 127 20.63 29.07 4.95
C LEU A 127 19.15 28.74 5.18
N PHE A 128 18.84 27.44 5.25
CA PHE A 128 17.55 26.92 5.71
C PHE A 128 17.29 27.31 7.18
N SER A 129 16.07 27.77 7.45
CA SER A 129 15.54 27.97 8.79
C SER A 129 14.83 26.72 9.33
N ASP A 130 14.57 26.66 10.64
CA ASP A 130 13.79 25.58 11.26
C ASP A 130 12.43 25.35 10.57
N HIS A 131 11.78 26.44 10.11
CA HIS A 131 10.54 26.36 9.35
C HIS A 131 10.74 25.75 7.95
N ASP A 132 11.88 26.01 7.30
CA ASP A 132 12.20 25.43 6.00
C ASP A 132 12.45 23.92 6.14
N TYR A 133 13.13 23.47 7.20
CA TYR A 133 13.26 22.04 7.51
C TYR A 133 11.91 21.38 7.85
N GLN A 134 11.08 22.02 8.67
CA GLN A 134 9.71 21.54 8.95
C GLN A 134 8.84 21.50 7.69
N LYS A 135 9.08 22.35 6.70
CA LYS A 135 8.40 22.31 5.41
C LYS A 135 8.96 21.18 4.52
N LEU A 136 10.28 21.03 4.46
CA LEU A 136 10.95 19.96 3.72
C LEU A 136 10.50 18.57 4.22
N ASP A 137 10.47 18.33 5.53
CA ASP A 137 10.01 17.05 6.11
C ASP A 137 8.57 16.70 5.65
N ARG A 138 7.66 17.68 5.67
CA ARG A 138 6.28 17.52 5.18
C ARG A 138 6.22 17.27 3.67
N ILE A 139 7.10 17.87 2.87
CA ILE A 139 7.20 17.64 1.43
C ILE A 139 7.69 16.21 1.16
N LEU A 140 8.75 15.77 1.83
CA LEU A 140 9.32 14.42 1.68
C LEU A 140 8.33 13.31 2.09
N LYS A 141 7.46 13.58 3.07
CA LYS A 141 6.39 12.68 3.54
C LYS A 141 5.09 12.74 2.70
N MET A 142 4.98 13.64 1.72
CA MET A 142 3.76 13.84 0.94
C MET A 142 3.68 12.87 -0.25
N LYS A 143 2.59 12.08 -0.30
CA LYS A 143 2.17 11.26 -1.44
C LYS A 143 0.66 11.41 -1.68
N PRO A 144 0.18 11.52 -2.94
CA PRO A 144 0.96 11.86 -4.14
C PRO A 144 1.58 13.27 -4.03
N SER A 145 2.57 13.59 -4.88
CA SER A 145 3.31 14.86 -4.77
C SER A 145 3.32 15.66 -6.07
N PRO A 146 3.14 16.99 -6.06
CA PRO A 146 3.35 17.85 -7.24
C PRO A 146 4.80 17.89 -7.75
N LEU A 147 5.74 17.22 -7.08
CA LEU A 147 7.11 17.02 -7.56
C LEU A 147 7.27 15.74 -8.40
N GLU A 148 6.31 14.83 -8.35
CA GLU A 148 6.42 13.44 -8.87
C GLU A 148 6.51 13.39 -10.40
N ASP A 149 5.61 14.08 -11.11
CA ASP A 149 5.56 14.19 -12.57
C ASP A 149 6.34 15.40 -13.13
N LEU A 150 6.98 16.20 -12.27
CA LEU A 150 7.57 17.48 -12.65
C LEU A 150 8.84 17.27 -13.50
N LEU A 151 8.92 17.89 -14.68
CA LEU A 151 10.10 17.74 -15.53
C LEU A 151 11.25 18.63 -15.05
N PRO A 152 12.52 18.17 -15.06
CA PRO A 152 13.67 18.98 -14.67
C PRO A 152 13.79 20.31 -15.45
N SER A 153 13.36 20.32 -16.72
CA SER A 153 13.35 21.51 -17.58
C SER A 153 12.26 22.53 -17.24
N GLU A 154 11.36 22.22 -16.31
CA GLU A 154 10.39 23.16 -15.72
C GLU A 154 10.91 23.81 -14.44
N ILE A 155 11.95 23.24 -13.83
CA ILE A 155 12.63 23.80 -12.65
C ILE A 155 13.77 24.73 -13.06
N VAL A 156 14.61 24.31 -14.01
CA VAL A 156 15.83 25.05 -14.42
C VAL A 156 15.54 26.36 -15.15
N LYS A 157 14.31 26.59 -15.63
CA LYS A 157 13.91 27.86 -16.28
C LYS A 157 13.94 29.08 -15.35
N ASP A 158 13.97 28.88 -14.03
CA ASP A 158 13.95 29.95 -13.02
C ASP A 158 15.37 30.30 -12.48
N SER A 159 16.43 29.63 -12.97
CA SER A 159 17.84 29.90 -12.56
C SER A 159 18.67 30.61 -13.65
N GLY A 160 18.05 31.11 -14.72
CA GLY A 160 18.70 31.76 -15.86
C GLY A 160 18.66 33.28 -15.80
N GLY A 161 19.47 33.91 -14.93
CA GLY A 161 19.57 35.37 -14.86
C GLY A 161 20.50 35.95 -15.94
N ASP A 162 19.94 36.46 -17.04
CA ASP A 162 20.67 37.27 -18.02
C ASP A 162 20.11 38.71 -18.08
N GLY A 163 21.00 39.71 -18.12
CA GLY A 163 20.74 41.01 -17.50
C GLY A 163 19.87 42.00 -18.31
N VAL A 164 18.56 42.08 -18.01
CA VAL A 164 17.70 43.20 -18.40
C VAL A 164 16.84 43.65 -17.21
N ASP A 165 16.75 44.96 -16.98
CA ASP A 165 15.96 45.57 -15.89
C ASP A 165 14.45 45.44 -16.16
N GLY A 166 13.76 44.53 -15.44
CA GLY A 166 12.30 44.41 -15.52
C GLY A 166 11.68 43.15 -14.89
N THR A 167 11.08 43.30 -13.70
CA THR A 167 10.00 42.46 -13.12
C THR A 167 10.22 40.94 -12.91
N SER A 168 10.44 40.57 -11.64
CA SER A 168 9.96 39.36 -10.92
C SER A 168 10.18 37.94 -11.50
N GLY A 169 10.79 37.06 -10.70
CA GLY A 169 11.12 35.67 -11.04
C GLY A 169 9.96 34.78 -11.51
N ALA A 170 10.31 33.75 -12.29
CA ALA A 170 9.42 32.99 -13.14
C ALA A 170 8.81 31.79 -12.39
N THR A 171 7.83 32.10 -11.55
CA THR A 171 6.99 31.15 -10.77
C THR A 171 6.87 29.76 -11.41
N VAL A 172 7.52 28.76 -10.80
CA VAL A 172 7.35 27.34 -11.13
C VAL A 172 5.85 26.99 -11.06
N SER A 173 5.36 26.24 -12.04
CA SER A 173 3.93 25.93 -12.25
C SER A 173 3.22 25.26 -11.07
N ILE A 174 3.97 24.71 -10.11
CA ILE A 174 3.46 23.97 -8.95
C ILE A 174 3.11 24.91 -7.78
N HIS A 175 2.14 24.52 -6.95
CA HIS A 175 1.78 25.32 -5.77
C HIS A 175 2.95 25.48 -4.80
N LYS A 176 3.16 26.70 -4.28
CA LYS A 176 4.20 27.06 -3.29
C LYS A 176 4.25 26.21 -2.02
N ASN A 177 3.29 25.34 -1.76
CA ASN A 177 3.32 24.39 -0.64
C ASN A 177 4.20 23.16 -0.93
N ALA A 178 4.42 22.80 -2.19
CA ALA A 178 5.18 21.60 -2.60
C ALA A 178 6.71 21.74 -2.52
N TYR A 179 7.24 22.94 -2.26
CA TYR A 179 8.68 23.20 -2.22
C TYR A 179 9.06 24.26 -1.17
N VAL A 180 10.28 24.22 -0.65
CA VAL A 180 10.90 25.33 0.09
C VAL A 180 11.26 26.44 -0.89
N GLU A 181 10.79 27.66 -0.63
CA GLU A 181 10.99 28.79 -1.55
C GLU A 181 12.48 29.14 -1.66
N GLY A 182 12.98 29.21 -2.89
CA GLY A 182 14.43 29.29 -3.16
C GLY A 182 15.18 27.96 -3.10
N ALA A 183 14.52 26.81 -2.94
CA ALA A 183 15.17 25.49 -2.94
C ALA A 183 14.33 24.41 -3.66
N VAL A 184 13.73 24.75 -4.81
CA VAL A 184 12.88 23.83 -5.60
C VAL A 184 13.66 22.58 -6.00
N TRP A 185 14.86 22.75 -6.56
CA TRP A 185 15.70 21.64 -7.02
C TRP A 185 16.11 20.71 -5.87
N THR A 186 16.48 21.27 -4.71
CA THR A 186 16.78 20.49 -3.50
C THR A 186 15.56 19.71 -2.99
N CYS A 187 14.37 20.30 -3.01
CA CYS A 187 13.14 19.59 -2.64
C CYS A 187 12.82 18.45 -3.62
N TYR A 188 12.92 18.73 -4.93
CA TYR A 188 12.68 17.77 -6.01
C TYR A 188 13.63 16.56 -5.92
N THR A 189 14.94 16.80 -5.86
CA THR A 189 15.95 15.74 -5.79
C THR A 189 15.83 14.93 -4.51
N LEU A 190 15.62 15.55 -3.34
CA LEU A 190 15.44 14.79 -2.11
C LEU A 190 14.10 14.02 -2.11
N TRP A 191 13.04 14.55 -2.72
CA TRP A 191 11.77 13.82 -2.87
C TRP A 191 11.94 12.58 -3.74
N HIS A 192 12.66 12.65 -4.87
CA HIS A 192 12.91 11.49 -5.73
C HIS A 192 13.82 10.44 -5.09
N TRP A 193 14.80 10.82 -4.27
CA TRP A 193 15.50 9.84 -3.43
C TRP A 193 14.55 9.17 -2.46
N VAL A 194 13.79 9.97 -1.70
CA VAL A 194 12.91 9.50 -0.62
C VAL A 194 11.77 8.60 -1.13
N ASN A 195 11.26 8.85 -2.35
CA ASN A 195 10.02 8.25 -2.84
C ASN A 195 10.12 7.47 -4.16
N GLY A 196 11.27 7.51 -4.86
CA GLY A 196 11.53 6.76 -6.09
C GLY A 196 12.11 5.35 -5.87
N GLU A 197 12.78 4.81 -6.90
CA GLU A 197 13.19 3.39 -6.99
C GLU A 197 14.00 2.85 -5.80
N ALA A 198 14.65 3.70 -5.00
CA ALA A 198 15.31 3.28 -3.75
C ALA A 198 14.33 2.61 -2.76
N VAL A 199 13.06 3.05 -2.74
CA VAL A 199 11.99 2.44 -1.94
C VAL A 199 11.66 1.03 -2.43
N ASP A 200 11.70 0.78 -3.73
CA ASP A 200 11.46 -0.56 -4.28
C ASP A 200 12.57 -1.53 -3.89
N TYR A 201 13.84 -1.09 -3.88
CA TYR A 201 14.93 -1.89 -3.33
C TYR A 201 14.70 -2.25 -1.85
N ILE A 202 14.33 -1.27 -1.01
CA ILE A 202 14.01 -1.49 0.42
C ILE A 202 12.88 -2.52 0.58
N LYS A 203 11.74 -2.28 -0.07
CA LYS A 203 10.57 -3.18 -0.05
C LYS A 203 10.94 -4.60 -0.48
N ASN A 204 11.72 -4.72 -1.56
CA ASN A 204 12.08 -6.01 -2.14
C ASN A 204 13.06 -6.81 -1.27
N THR A 205 14.06 -6.14 -0.65
CA THR A 205 14.99 -6.78 0.28
C THR A 205 14.30 -7.21 1.58
N THR A 206 13.45 -6.38 2.18
CA THR A 206 12.67 -6.76 3.36
C THR A 206 11.70 -7.90 3.02
N GLY A 207 10.96 -7.77 1.92
CA GLY A 207 10.02 -8.78 1.45
C GLY A 207 10.67 -10.14 1.16
N GLU A 208 11.90 -10.18 0.64
CA GLU A 208 12.65 -11.43 0.46
C GLU A 208 12.89 -12.18 1.77
N ARG A 209 13.19 -11.46 2.86
CA ARG A 209 13.49 -12.05 4.18
C ARG A 209 12.27 -12.57 4.93
N LEU A 210 11.09 -12.01 4.68
CA LEU A 210 9.85 -12.38 5.38
C LEU A 210 9.28 -13.71 4.89
N THR A 211 8.82 -14.56 5.80
CA THR A 211 8.03 -15.76 5.47
C THR A 211 6.62 -15.40 5.01
N ILE A 212 5.93 -16.36 4.40
CA ILE A 212 4.54 -16.16 3.97
C ILE A 212 3.63 -15.92 5.19
N ASP A 213 3.82 -16.67 6.29
CA ASP A 213 3.11 -16.46 7.55
C ASP A 213 3.28 -15.03 8.11
N GLN A 214 4.49 -14.45 7.98
CA GLN A 214 4.75 -13.07 8.40
C GLN A 214 4.03 -12.04 7.49
N LEU A 215 4.04 -12.25 6.18
CA LEU A 215 3.29 -11.40 5.25
C LEU A 215 1.78 -11.52 5.50
N LEU A 216 1.25 -12.73 5.74
CA LEU A 216 -0.16 -12.95 6.07
C LEU A 216 -0.57 -12.27 7.38
N ALA A 217 0.32 -12.16 8.37
CA ALA A 217 0.07 -11.40 9.60
C ALA A 217 -0.04 -9.89 9.31
N TYR A 218 0.89 -9.33 8.53
CA TYR A 218 0.91 -7.90 8.18
C TYR A 218 -0.32 -7.41 7.39
N LEU A 219 -1.11 -8.32 6.79
CA LEU A 219 -2.38 -7.98 6.13
C LEU A 219 -3.42 -7.35 7.06
N LYS A 220 -3.36 -7.64 8.37
CA LYS A 220 -4.30 -7.11 9.37
C LYS A 220 -3.68 -5.98 10.22
N GLU A 221 -2.59 -5.38 9.74
CA GLU A 221 -1.83 -4.31 10.37
C GLU A 221 -1.63 -3.11 9.42
N GLU A 222 -0.91 -2.08 9.86
CA GLU A 222 -0.57 -0.85 9.09
C GLU A 222 0.30 -1.10 7.82
N HIS A 223 0.63 -2.36 7.56
CA HIS A 223 1.56 -2.81 6.51
C HIS A 223 0.89 -3.67 5.44
N SER A 224 -0.44 -3.70 5.40
CA SER A 224 -1.25 -4.55 4.51
C SER A 224 -0.92 -4.38 3.02
N VAL A 225 -0.77 -3.15 2.53
CA VAL A 225 -0.40 -2.86 1.12
C VAL A 225 0.97 -3.45 0.78
N PHE A 226 1.97 -3.31 1.66
CA PHE A 226 3.28 -3.92 1.49
C PHE A 226 3.20 -5.46 1.49
N ALA A 227 2.37 -6.04 2.36
CA ALA A 227 2.17 -7.49 2.39
C ALA A 227 1.54 -8.00 1.09
N LEU A 228 0.53 -7.30 0.56
CA LEU A 228 -0.10 -7.59 -0.73
C LEU A 228 0.91 -7.53 -1.89
N GLU A 229 1.69 -6.44 -1.98
CA GLU A 229 2.77 -6.29 -2.97
C GLU A 229 3.76 -7.47 -2.94
N GLN A 230 4.21 -7.90 -1.75
CA GLN A 230 5.21 -8.96 -1.62
C GLN A 230 4.62 -10.36 -1.85
N LEU A 231 3.37 -10.63 -1.50
CA LEU A 231 2.68 -11.89 -1.83
C LEU A 231 2.49 -12.04 -3.35
N VAL A 232 2.05 -10.97 -4.03
CA VAL A 232 2.02 -10.88 -5.50
C VAL A 232 3.40 -11.16 -6.11
N ARG A 233 4.45 -10.52 -5.59
CA ARG A 233 5.82 -10.64 -6.09
C ARG A 233 6.39 -12.05 -5.93
N LYS A 234 6.14 -12.70 -4.79
CA LYS A 234 6.50 -14.11 -4.53
C LYS A 234 5.66 -15.09 -5.36
N LYS A 235 4.49 -14.64 -5.85
CA LYS A 235 3.48 -15.42 -6.58
C LYS A 235 2.82 -16.48 -5.72
N GLU A 236 2.61 -16.17 -4.45
CA GLU A 236 1.86 -17.03 -3.54
C GLU A 236 0.38 -16.95 -3.87
N TYR A 237 -0.18 -18.07 -4.34
CA TYR A 237 -1.59 -18.23 -4.64
C TYR A 237 -2.09 -19.59 -4.13
N ASP A 238 -1.57 -20.05 -2.98
CA ASP A 238 -2.00 -21.28 -2.36
C ASP A 238 -3.39 -21.13 -1.70
N ALA A 239 -3.99 -22.25 -1.28
CA ALA A 239 -5.35 -22.24 -0.75
C ALA A 239 -5.50 -21.46 0.58
N LEU A 240 -4.43 -21.34 1.37
CA LEU A 240 -4.45 -20.54 2.60
C LEU A 240 -4.43 -19.06 2.25
N THR A 241 -3.45 -18.64 1.45
CA THR A 241 -3.26 -17.25 0.98
C THR A 241 -4.52 -16.76 0.26
N VAL A 242 -5.06 -17.54 -0.68
CA VAL A 242 -6.29 -17.21 -1.42
C VAL A 242 -7.50 -17.03 -0.49
N ASN A 243 -7.63 -17.86 0.56
CA ASN A 243 -8.72 -17.70 1.53
C ASN A 243 -8.50 -16.44 2.40
N THR A 244 -7.29 -16.19 2.90
CA THR A 244 -6.98 -14.98 3.68
C THR A 244 -7.20 -13.71 2.86
N MET A 245 -6.93 -13.72 1.55
CA MET A 245 -7.24 -12.60 0.65
C MET A 245 -8.74 -12.35 0.54
N MET A 246 -9.55 -13.42 0.44
CA MET A 246 -11.01 -13.28 0.45
C MET A 246 -11.53 -12.77 1.80
N GLU A 247 -10.93 -13.18 2.91
CA GLU A 247 -11.24 -12.63 4.25
C GLU A 247 -10.88 -11.15 4.34
N VAL A 248 -9.71 -10.71 3.86
CA VAL A 248 -9.29 -9.29 3.87
C VAL A 248 -10.26 -8.42 3.07
N MET A 249 -10.73 -8.86 1.89
CA MET A 249 -11.71 -8.11 1.10
C MET A 249 -13.11 -8.00 1.76
N ILE A 250 -13.41 -8.86 2.74
CA ILE A 250 -14.64 -8.85 3.54
C ILE A 250 -14.48 -8.03 4.82
N GLU A 251 -13.33 -8.13 5.50
CA GLU A 251 -13.03 -7.47 6.78
C GLU A 251 -12.53 -6.02 6.62
N SER A 252 -11.76 -5.73 5.56
CA SER A 252 -11.18 -4.42 5.22
C SER A 252 -11.58 -3.96 3.81
N PRO A 253 -12.80 -3.41 3.63
CA PRO A 253 -13.28 -2.93 2.32
C PRO A 253 -12.42 -1.81 1.69
N GLU A 254 -11.59 -1.14 2.48
CA GLU A 254 -10.63 -0.13 2.05
C GLU A 254 -9.44 -0.69 1.25
N LEU A 255 -9.18 -2.01 1.28
CA LEU A 255 -8.11 -2.69 0.52
C LEU A 255 -8.64 -3.40 -0.74
N ILE A 256 -9.81 -3.00 -1.23
CA ILE A 256 -10.53 -3.73 -2.28
C ILE A 256 -9.77 -3.72 -3.62
N ASP A 257 -9.15 -2.61 -3.99
CA ASP A 257 -8.48 -2.48 -5.28
C ASP A 257 -7.14 -3.25 -5.27
N GLU A 258 -6.40 -3.25 -4.15
CA GLU A 258 -5.16 -4.01 -3.97
C GLU A 258 -5.40 -5.53 -3.92
N VAL A 259 -6.49 -5.99 -3.28
CA VAL A 259 -6.85 -7.41 -3.27
C VAL A 259 -7.35 -7.88 -4.64
N ILE A 260 -8.08 -7.05 -5.38
CA ILE A 260 -8.42 -7.33 -6.78
C ILE A 260 -7.15 -7.39 -7.62
N GLU A 261 -6.22 -6.45 -7.47
CA GLU A 261 -4.95 -6.45 -8.22
C GLU A 261 -4.10 -7.69 -7.92
N TYR A 262 -4.08 -8.16 -6.65
CA TYR A 262 -3.49 -9.45 -6.29
C TYR A 262 -4.11 -10.60 -7.09
N PHE A 263 -5.44 -10.73 -7.11
CA PHE A 263 -6.10 -11.81 -7.83
C PHE A 263 -5.89 -11.68 -9.35
N GLU A 264 -5.93 -10.47 -9.89
CA GLU A 264 -5.72 -10.18 -11.32
C GLU A 264 -4.30 -10.49 -11.83
N LYS A 265 -3.29 -10.47 -10.95
CA LYS A 265 -1.91 -10.88 -11.22
C LYS A 265 -1.68 -12.40 -11.03
N GLY A 266 -2.67 -13.11 -10.48
CA GLY A 266 -2.63 -14.55 -10.22
C GLY A 266 -3.12 -15.44 -11.38
N PRO A 267 -3.17 -16.76 -11.17
CA PRO A 267 -3.70 -17.70 -12.16
C PRO A 267 -5.19 -17.42 -12.47
N ALA A 268 -5.55 -17.37 -13.75
CA ALA A 268 -6.91 -17.01 -14.19
C ALA A 268 -8.04 -17.87 -13.59
N SER A 269 -7.75 -19.13 -13.24
CA SER A 269 -8.68 -20.02 -12.53
C SER A 269 -8.93 -19.57 -11.08
N ILE A 270 -7.89 -19.11 -10.38
CA ILE A 270 -7.96 -18.60 -9.01
C ILE A 270 -8.66 -17.25 -8.99
N TYR A 271 -8.29 -16.34 -9.91
CA TYR A 271 -8.99 -15.07 -10.11
C TYR A 271 -10.49 -15.25 -10.34
N THR A 272 -10.87 -16.10 -11.31
CA THR A 272 -12.29 -16.35 -11.63
C THR A 272 -13.03 -17.01 -10.47
N TYR A 273 -12.38 -17.95 -9.76
CA TYR A 273 -12.94 -18.56 -8.56
C TYR A 273 -13.19 -17.51 -7.46
N ALA A 274 -12.17 -16.73 -7.11
CA ALA A 274 -12.23 -15.73 -6.04
C ALA A 274 -13.33 -14.71 -6.30
N MET A 275 -13.37 -14.09 -7.49
CA MET A 275 -14.42 -13.12 -7.85
C MET A 275 -15.83 -13.71 -7.74
N LEU A 276 -16.03 -14.99 -8.09
CA LEU A 276 -17.33 -15.66 -7.98
C LEU A 276 -17.69 -16.05 -6.53
N GLN A 277 -16.74 -16.35 -5.65
CA GLN A 277 -17.00 -16.60 -4.23
C GLN A 277 -17.23 -15.31 -3.44
N LEU A 278 -16.45 -14.27 -3.74
CA LEU A 278 -16.56 -12.95 -3.13
C LEU A 278 -17.90 -12.29 -3.49
N HIS A 279 -18.33 -12.40 -4.75
CA HIS A 279 -19.66 -11.97 -5.17
C HIS A 279 -20.80 -12.61 -4.35
N GLN A 280 -20.65 -13.83 -3.83
CA GLN A 280 -21.71 -14.47 -3.06
C GLN A 280 -21.79 -14.00 -1.59
N GLN A 281 -20.75 -13.32 -1.09
CA GLN A 281 -20.60 -12.98 0.32
C GLN A 281 -20.59 -11.46 0.59
N LEU A 282 -20.19 -10.65 -0.40
CA LEU A 282 -20.00 -9.22 -0.24
C LEU A 282 -21.30 -8.38 -0.31
N PRO A 283 -21.30 -7.14 0.21
CA PRO A 283 -22.36 -6.16 -0.02
C PRO A 283 -22.43 -5.70 -1.49
N VAL A 284 -23.59 -5.18 -1.89
CA VAL A 284 -23.94 -4.81 -3.28
C VAL A 284 -22.84 -4.02 -4.01
N PHE A 285 -22.24 -3.03 -3.34
CA PHE A 285 -21.20 -2.17 -3.93
C PHE A 285 -19.97 -2.97 -4.38
N GLN A 286 -19.45 -3.84 -3.51
CA GLN A 286 -18.28 -4.65 -3.81
C GLN A 286 -18.60 -5.79 -4.79
N ARG A 287 -19.82 -6.35 -4.78
CA ARG A 287 -20.28 -7.31 -5.80
C ARG A 287 -20.29 -6.72 -7.21
N VAL A 288 -20.75 -5.47 -7.34
CA VAL A 288 -20.67 -4.69 -8.60
C VAL A 288 -19.22 -4.57 -9.07
N ILE A 289 -18.27 -4.34 -8.16
CA ILE A 289 -16.84 -4.28 -8.50
C ILE A 289 -16.32 -5.66 -8.98
N CYS A 290 -16.70 -6.77 -8.34
CA CYS A 290 -16.36 -8.12 -8.82
C CYS A 290 -16.86 -8.37 -10.26
N LEU A 291 -18.13 -8.02 -10.57
CA LEU A 291 -18.66 -8.15 -11.93
C LEU A 291 -17.95 -7.24 -12.93
N GLN A 292 -17.58 -6.02 -12.50
CA GLN A 292 -16.87 -5.06 -13.35
C GLN A 292 -15.45 -5.53 -13.70
N SER A 293 -14.68 -6.04 -12.74
CA SER A 293 -13.34 -6.62 -13.00
C SER A 293 -13.44 -7.85 -13.92
N LEU A 294 -14.40 -8.77 -13.69
CA LEU A 294 -14.67 -9.91 -14.58
C LEU A 294 -14.99 -9.46 -16.03
N LEU A 295 -15.81 -8.41 -16.18
CA LEU A 295 -16.18 -7.84 -17.48
C LEU A 295 -15.00 -7.15 -18.19
N GLN A 296 -14.20 -6.37 -17.46
CA GLN A 296 -13.01 -5.67 -17.98
C GLN A 296 -11.91 -6.66 -18.42
N LYS A 297 -11.73 -7.76 -17.69
CA LYS A 297 -10.81 -8.86 -18.06
C LYS A 297 -11.35 -9.76 -19.18
N ASN A 298 -12.58 -9.54 -19.66
CA ASN A 298 -13.23 -10.33 -20.71
C ASN A 298 -13.27 -11.84 -20.37
N VAL A 299 -13.60 -12.18 -19.12
CA VAL A 299 -13.53 -13.57 -18.63
C VAL A 299 -14.54 -14.47 -19.35
N ILE A 300 -14.05 -15.58 -19.88
CA ILE A 300 -14.90 -16.63 -20.46
C ILE A 300 -15.34 -17.59 -19.35
N LEU A 301 -16.62 -17.53 -18.96
CA LEU A 301 -17.21 -18.34 -17.89
C LEU A 301 -17.69 -19.69 -18.42
N THR A 302 -17.39 -20.77 -17.69
CA THR A 302 -17.98 -22.10 -17.92
C THR A 302 -19.50 -22.09 -17.64
N GLU A 303 -20.24 -23.08 -18.15
CA GLU A 303 -21.69 -23.15 -17.91
C GLU A 303 -22.05 -23.26 -16.41
N GLU A 304 -21.16 -23.84 -15.61
CA GLU A 304 -21.26 -23.91 -14.14
C GLU A 304 -21.04 -22.53 -13.49
N GLN A 305 -20.01 -21.79 -13.93
CA GLN A 305 -19.72 -20.45 -13.44
C GLN A 305 -20.82 -19.43 -13.84
N GLN A 306 -21.38 -19.56 -15.04
CA GLN A 306 -22.57 -18.82 -15.46
C GLN A 306 -23.75 -19.13 -14.52
N LEU A 307 -23.95 -20.41 -14.18
CA LEU A 307 -25.05 -20.86 -13.31
C LEU A 307 -24.92 -20.36 -11.87
N ILE A 308 -23.70 -20.30 -11.31
CA ILE A 308 -23.45 -19.75 -9.96
C ILE A 308 -24.03 -18.34 -9.82
N LEU A 309 -23.79 -17.46 -10.79
CA LEU A 309 -24.38 -16.11 -10.81
C LEU A 309 -25.88 -16.16 -11.15
N ALA A 310 -26.31 -17.00 -12.10
CA ALA A 310 -27.72 -17.11 -12.50
C ALA A 310 -28.65 -17.55 -11.36
N LEU A 311 -28.16 -18.37 -10.43
CA LEU A 311 -28.88 -18.80 -9.23
C LEU A 311 -29.14 -17.67 -8.22
N LYS A 312 -28.45 -16.53 -8.37
CA LYS A 312 -28.56 -15.37 -7.48
C LYS A 312 -29.22 -14.13 -8.09
N LEU A 313 -29.69 -14.23 -9.32
CA LEU A 313 -30.29 -13.11 -10.07
C LEU A 313 -31.50 -12.43 -9.39
N ASP A 314 -32.25 -13.14 -8.55
CA ASP A 314 -33.37 -12.56 -7.79
C ASP A 314 -32.89 -11.66 -6.62
N ASP A 315 -31.62 -11.78 -6.19
CA ASP A 315 -30.96 -10.95 -5.17
C ASP A 315 -30.21 -9.72 -5.77
N PHE A 316 -30.18 -9.56 -7.10
CA PHE A 316 -29.36 -8.57 -7.80
C PHE A 316 -30.08 -7.22 -7.95
N VAL A 317 -29.35 -6.11 -7.74
CA VAL A 317 -29.80 -4.78 -8.17
C VAL A 317 -29.59 -4.59 -9.68
N TYR A 318 -30.26 -3.59 -10.27
CA TYR A 318 -30.19 -3.29 -11.71
C TYR A 318 -28.77 -3.25 -12.30
N GLN A 319 -27.81 -2.64 -11.58
CA GLN A 319 -26.42 -2.53 -12.04
C GLN A 319 -25.70 -3.88 -12.07
N GLU A 320 -26.00 -4.79 -11.14
CA GLU A 320 -25.47 -6.16 -11.16
C GLU A 320 -26.05 -6.96 -12.32
N VAL A 321 -27.35 -6.82 -12.59
CA VAL A 321 -27.99 -7.45 -13.76
C VAL A 321 -27.38 -6.93 -15.06
N ASP A 322 -27.25 -5.62 -15.24
CA ASP A 322 -26.67 -5.06 -16.47
C ASP A 322 -25.20 -5.48 -16.69
N LEU A 323 -24.37 -5.49 -15.65
CA LEU A 323 -22.98 -5.98 -15.74
C LEU A 323 -22.92 -7.48 -16.04
N TYR A 324 -23.77 -8.29 -15.42
CA TYR A 324 -23.84 -9.73 -15.69
C TYR A 324 -24.33 -10.02 -17.11
N LEU A 325 -25.34 -9.29 -17.62
CA LEU A 325 -25.78 -9.43 -19.00
C LEU A 325 -24.67 -9.04 -20.00
N LYS A 326 -23.92 -7.96 -19.74
CA LYS A 326 -22.73 -7.59 -20.52
C LYS A 326 -21.64 -8.68 -20.49
N LEU A 327 -21.43 -9.31 -19.33
CA LEU A 327 -20.51 -10.44 -19.20
C LEU A 327 -21.02 -11.66 -19.99
N LEU A 328 -22.34 -11.87 -20.08
CA LEU A 328 -23.00 -12.88 -20.94
C LEU A 328 -23.12 -12.48 -22.43
N GLU A 329 -22.88 -11.22 -22.80
CA GLU A 329 -22.73 -10.73 -24.17
C GLU A 329 -21.33 -11.08 -24.73
N GLN A 330 -20.31 -11.20 -23.86
CA GLN A 330 -18.96 -11.68 -24.22
C GLN A 330 -18.87 -13.22 -24.41
N GLN A 331 -19.84 -14.00 -23.94
CA GLN A 331 -19.77 -15.47 -23.97
C GLN A 331 -20.21 -16.06 -25.30
N LYS A 332 -19.43 -17.03 -25.83
CA LYS A 332 -19.78 -17.80 -27.04
C LYS A 332 -21.07 -18.61 -26.90
N GLN A 333 -21.40 -19.01 -25.68
CA GLN A 333 -22.56 -19.83 -25.33
C GLN A 333 -23.06 -19.40 -23.96
N VAL A 334 -24.38 -19.23 -23.83
CA VAL A 334 -25.06 -19.06 -22.55
C VAL A 334 -25.91 -20.29 -22.31
N SER A 335 -25.71 -20.96 -21.18
CA SER A 335 -26.34 -22.25 -20.89
C SER A 335 -27.87 -22.15 -20.85
N SER A 336 -28.56 -23.22 -21.23
CA SER A 336 -30.04 -23.26 -21.20
C SER A 336 -30.60 -23.03 -19.79
N THR A 337 -29.90 -23.50 -18.76
CA THR A 337 -30.24 -23.22 -17.35
C THR A 337 -30.11 -21.73 -17.02
N THR A 338 -29.04 -21.07 -17.48
CA THR A 338 -28.86 -19.62 -17.31
C THR A 338 -29.96 -18.83 -18.03
N LYS A 339 -30.27 -19.19 -19.28
CA LYS A 339 -31.42 -18.61 -20.01
C LYS A 339 -32.73 -18.76 -19.24
N ASN A 340 -33.01 -19.95 -18.70
CA ASN A 340 -34.22 -20.23 -17.92
C ASN A 340 -34.33 -19.38 -16.64
N HIS A 341 -33.20 -18.91 -16.07
CA HIS A 341 -33.22 -17.95 -14.97
C HIS A 341 -33.51 -16.52 -15.46
N LEU A 342 -32.93 -16.11 -16.59
CA LEU A 342 -33.25 -14.82 -17.21
C LEU A 342 -34.73 -14.71 -17.63
N PHE A 343 -35.35 -15.78 -18.14
CA PHE A 343 -36.80 -15.78 -18.42
C PHE A 343 -37.68 -15.62 -17.16
N LYS A 344 -37.17 -15.90 -15.95
CA LYS A 344 -37.90 -15.60 -14.70
C LYS A 344 -37.85 -14.11 -14.37
N LEU A 345 -36.71 -13.43 -14.60
CA LEU A 345 -36.55 -11.99 -14.34
C LEU A 345 -37.48 -11.10 -15.18
N LEU A 346 -38.07 -11.60 -16.27
CA LEU A 346 -39.17 -10.91 -16.98
C LEU A 346 -40.43 -10.73 -16.10
N ARG A 347 -40.48 -11.36 -14.92
CA ARG A 347 -41.53 -11.22 -13.91
C ARG A 347 -41.06 -10.53 -12.63
N ASN A 348 -39.87 -9.92 -12.63
CA ASN A 348 -39.35 -9.17 -11.49
C ASN A 348 -40.17 -7.89 -11.27
N ASP A 349 -40.49 -7.57 -10.01
CA ASP A 349 -41.32 -6.40 -9.65
C ASP A 349 -40.66 -5.06 -10.04
N HIS A 350 -39.32 -5.02 -10.12
CA HIS A 350 -38.60 -3.86 -10.64
C HIS A 350 -38.57 -3.89 -12.17
N PHE A 351 -39.57 -3.27 -12.81
CA PHE A 351 -39.73 -3.23 -14.27
C PHE A 351 -38.44 -2.90 -15.06
N ILE A 352 -37.56 -2.03 -14.55
CA ILE A 352 -36.31 -1.66 -15.23
C ILE A 352 -35.36 -2.87 -15.38
N ILE A 353 -35.34 -3.79 -14.40
CA ILE A 353 -34.62 -5.07 -14.49
C ILE A 353 -35.25 -5.95 -15.58
N ALA A 354 -36.57 -6.13 -15.53
CA ALA A 354 -37.30 -6.94 -16.51
C ALA A 354 -37.11 -6.42 -17.95
N ARG A 355 -37.15 -5.09 -18.17
CA ARG A 355 -36.93 -4.43 -19.47
C ARG A 355 -35.50 -4.64 -20.00
N ARG A 356 -34.46 -4.53 -19.16
CA ARG A 356 -33.07 -4.78 -19.57
C ARG A 356 -32.83 -6.25 -19.93
N VAL A 357 -33.46 -7.17 -19.20
CA VAL A 357 -33.44 -8.62 -19.52
C VAL A 357 -34.21 -8.93 -20.80
N TYR A 358 -35.36 -8.29 -21.03
CA TYR A 358 -36.14 -8.41 -22.27
C TYR A 358 -35.30 -8.08 -23.51
N TRP A 359 -34.64 -6.91 -23.52
CA TRP A 359 -33.82 -6.49 -24.67
C TRP A 359 -32.70 -7.49 -24.98
N TYR A 360 -31.95 -7.89 -23.95
CA TYR A 360 -30.90 -8.91 -24.06
C TYR A 360 -31.40 -10.28 -24.59
N LEU A 361 -32.62 -10.68 -24.24
CA LEU A 361 -33.20 -11.95 -24.69
C LEU A 361 -33.77 -11.86 -26.12
N ASN A 362 -34.37 -10.72 -26.48
CA ASN A 362 -35.01 -10.50 -27.78
C ASN A 362 -33.97 -10.45 -28.94
N GLU A 363 -32.77 -9.94 -28.66
CA GLU A 363 -31.65 -9.91 -29.62
C GLU A 363 -31.03 -11.28 -29.93
N ARG A 364 -31.48 -12.37 -29.28
CA ARG A 364 -30.84 -13.69 -29.34
C ARG A 364 -31.70 -14.76 -30.04
N PRO A 365 -31.12 -15.88 -30.50
CA PRO A 365 -31.90 -17.00 -31.03
C PRO A 365 -32.82 -17.62 -29.96
N LEU A 366 -34.13 -17.56 -30.21
CA LEU A 366 -35.21 -18.06 -29.36
C LEU A 366 -35.97 -19.22 -30.02
N THR A 367 -36.29 -20.24 -29.23
CA THR A 367 -37.30 -21.24 -29.59
C THR A 367 -38.72 -20.64 -29.60
N GLU A 368 -39.68 -21.35 -30.20
CA GLU A 368 -41.09 -20.95 -30.22
C GLU A 368 -41.67 -20.69 -28.82
N LYS A 369 -41.29 -21.51 -27.82
CA LYS A 369 -41.73 -21.34 -26.42
C LYS A 369 -41.12 -20.11 -25.76
N GLU A 370 -39.84 -19.85 -25.97
CA GLU A 370 -39.16 -18.65 -25.46
C GLU A 370 -39.73 -17.39 -26.10
N ARG A 371 -39.99 -17.42 -27.41
CA ARG A 371 -40.62 -16.32 -28.15
C ARG A 371 -42.03 -16.01 -27.64
N ALA A 372 -42.82 -17.03 -27.30
CA ALA A 372 -44.14 -16.81 -26.69
C ALA A 372 -44.07 -16.05 -25.35
N ILE A 373 -43.01 -16.25 -24.54
CA ILE A 373 -42.80 -15.51 -23.29
C ILE A 373 -42.39 -14.06 -23.55
N ILE A 374 -41.55 -13.82 -24.57
CA ILE A 374 -41.16 -12.46 -24.98
C ILE A 374 -42.37 -11.69 -25.50
N ASN A 375 -43.21 -12.30 -26.35
CA ASN A 375 -44.42 -11.67 -26.88
C ASN A 375 -45.48 -11.38 -25.78
N ASP A 376 -45.59 -12.23 -24.76
CA ASP A 376 -46.48 -12.02 -23.59
C ASP A 376 -46.03 -10.81 -22.75
N PHE A 377 -44.71 -10.67 -22.54
CA PHE A 377 -44.13 -9.51 -21.86
C PHE A 377 -44.27 -8.22 -22.71
N GLU A 378 -43.99 -8.28 -24.01
CA GLU A 378 -44.14 -7.16 -24.94
C GLU A 378 -45.59 -6.67 -25.00
N GLY A 379 -46.56 -7.59 -25.12
CA GLY A 379 -47.99 -7.26 -25.13
C GLY A 379 -48.53 -6.70 -23.82
N LYS A 380 -47.81 -6.87 -22.69
CA LYS A 380 -48.17 -6.34 -21.38
C LYS A 380 -47.59 -4.95 -21.12
N TYR A 381 -46.43 -4.62 -21.70
CA TYR A 381 -45.64 -3.42 -21.40
C TYR A 381 -45.33 -2.54 -22.62
N SER A 382 -46.11 -2.67 -23.71
CA SER A 382 -45.82 -2.05 -25.02
C SER A 382 -45.72 -0.52 -25.03
N GLU A 383 -46.24 0.18 -24.02
CA GLU A 383 -46.10 1.64 -23.86
C GLU A 383 -44.82 2.05 -23.07
N ASP A 384 -44.18 1.11 -22.37
CA ASP A 384 -43.04 1.34 -21.47
C ASP A 384 -41.68 0.82 -22.01
N LEU A 385 -41.66 0.14 -23.18
CA LEU A 385 -40.51 -0.63 -23.70
C LEU A 385 -39.52 0.15 -24.57
#